data_AF-A0AB74D7F8-F1
#
_entry.id   AF-A0AB74D7F8-F1
#
_cell.length_a   1.000
_cell.length_b   1.000
_cell.length_c   1.000
_cell.angle_alpha   90.00
_cell.angle_beta   90.00
_cell.angle_gamma   90.00
#
_symmetry.space_group_name_H-M   'P 1'
#
loop_
_entity.id
_entity.type
_entity.pdbx_description
1 polymer ?
#
loop_
_entity_poly.entity_id
_entity_poly.type
_entity_poly.pdbx_seq_one_letter_code
_entity_poly.pdbx_strand_id
1 'polypeptide(L)' 'MLLNGISFDMDRAEITSRMGPSTLFDETFNAEAWDIGNGVRIFLDYGDAFKKIKLIQIGLVPARDMVK' A
#
# COMPACT_ATOMS: atom_id res chain seq x y z
N MET A 1 9.55 -3.59 -13.79
CA MET A 1 10.25 -2.91 -12.67
C MET A 1 9.25 -2.89 -11.53
N LEU A 2 9.43 -3.72 -10.49
CA LEU A 2 8.49 -3.76 -9.35
C LEU A 2 8.76 -2.53 -8.48
N LEU A 3 7.74 -1.72 -8.22
CA LEU A 3 7.85 -0.57 -7.31
C LEU A 3 8.27 -1.11 -5.94
N ASN A 4 9.46 -0.74 -5.46
CA ASN A 4 10.06 -1.25 -4.21
C ASN A 4 10.10 -2.78 -4.07
N GLY A 5 10.15 -3.53 -5.18
CA GLY A 5 10.23 -4.99 -5.14
C GLY A 5 8.97 -5.70 -4.62
N ILE A 6 7.81 -5.04 -4.64
CA ILE A 6 6.51 -5.60 -4.26
C ILE A 6 5.96 -6.48 -5.37
N SER A 7 5.46 -7.68 -5.05
CA SER A 7 4.83 -8.60 -6.00
C SER A 7 3.53 -9.21 -5.47
N PHE A 8 2.70 -9.74 -6.37
CA PHE A 8 1.34 -10.20 -6.06
C PHE A 8 1.26 -11.39 -5.09
N ASP A 9 2.36 -12.12 -4.95
CA ASP A 9 2.54 -13.29 -4.10
C ASP A 9 2.93 -12.95 -2.65
N MET A 10 3.23 -11.68 -2.37
CA MET A 10 3.55 -11.24 -1.00
C MET A 10 2.29 -11.11 -0.14
N ASP A 11 2.43 -11.50 1.13
CA ASP A 11 1.41 -11.25 2.16
C ASP A 11 1.65 -9.90 2.86
N ARG A 12 0.66 -9.48 3.65
CA ARG A 12 0.74 -8.22 4.39
C ARG A 12 1.90 -8.13 5.38
N ALA A 13 2.28 -9.25 6.01
CA ALA A 13 3.35 -9.25 6.99
C ALA A 13 4.70 -8.97 6.32
N GLU A 14 4.92 -9.58 5.15
CA GLU A 14 6.10 -9.32 4.32
C GLU A 14 6.13 -7.87 3.80
N ILE A 15 4.99 -7.33 3.34
CA ILE A 15 4.90 -5.95 2.91
C ILE A 15 5.20 -4.98 4.06
N THR A 16 4.57 -5.17 5.21
CA THR A 16 4.79 -4.32 6.40
C THR A 16 6.25 -4.37 6.87
N SER A 17 6.90 -5.54 6.79
CA SER A 17 8.32 -5.69 7.12
C SER A 17 9.24 -4.87 6.21
N ARG A 18 8.90 -4.77 4.92
CA ARG A 18 9.70 -4.05 3.91
C ARG A 18 9.43 -2.54 3.89
N MET A 19 8.17 -2.16 4.04
CA MET A 19 7.72 -0.77 3.86
C MET A 19 7.50 -0.02 5.17
N GLY A 20 7.49 -0.73 6.30
CA GLY A 20 7.03 -0.19 7.56
C GLY A 20 5.49 -0.16 7.65
N PRO A 21 4.95 0.46 8.71
CA PRO A 21 3.50 0.55 8.91
C PRO A 21 2.83 1.33 7.79
N SER A 22 1.64 0.89 7.40
CA SER A 22 0.81 1.61 6.43
C SER A 22 0.37 2.95 7.00
N THR A 23 0.24 3.93 6.11
CA THR A 23 -0.30 5.26 6.42
C THR A 23 -1.83 5.27 6.48
N LEU A 24 -2.48 4.32 5.82
CA LEU A 24 -3.92 4.07 5.85
C LEU A 24 -4.17 2.56 5.84
N PHE A 25 -5.16 2.13 6.61
CA PHE A 25 -5.61 0.74 6.71
C PHE A 25 -7.14 0.69 6.72
N ASP A 26 -7.71 -0.16 5.88
CA ASP A 26 -9.13 -0.46 5.83
C ASP A 26 -9.36 -1.98 5.91
N GLU A 27 -9.86 -2.42 7.06
CA GLU A 27 -10.13 -3.84 7.32
C GLU A 27 -11.29 -4.38 6.48
N THR A 28 -12.27 -3.53 6.15
CA THR A 28 -13.48 -3.95 5.42
C THR A 28 -13.13 -4.37 4.00
N PHE A 29 -12.21 -3.64 3.37
CA PHE A 29 -11.77 -3.90 2.00
C PHE A 29 -10.46 -4.69 1.92
N ASN A 30 -9.86 -5.03 3.05
CA ASN A 30 -8.48 -5.54 3.14
C ASN A 30 -7.51 -4.66 2.34
N ALA A 31 -7.55 -3.34 2.56
CA ALA A 31 -6.81 -2.38 1.77
C ALA A 31 -5.82 -1.59 2.65
N GLU A 32 -4.64 -1.30 2.10
CA GLU A 32 -3.61 -0.51 2.76
C GLU A 32 -2.95 0.47 1.82
N ALA A 33 -2.37 1.54 2.39
CA ALA A 33 -1.65 2.51 1.59
C ALA A 33 -0.39 3.06 2.28
N TRP A 34 0.64 3.33 1.48
CA TRP A 34 1.91 3.91 1.93
C TRP A 34 2.25 5.15 1.12
N ASP A 35 2.58 6.22 1.83
CA ASP A 35 3.20 7.39 1.23
C ASP A 35 4.64 7.04 0.81
N ILE A 36 4.95 7.27 -0.47
CA ILE A 36 6.29 7.04 -1.03
C ILE A 36 6.99 8.37 -1.40
N GLY A 37 6.45 9.49 -0.93
CA GLY A 37 6.99 10.84 -1.12
C GLY A 37 6.40 11.55 -2.34
N ASN A 38 6.65 12.86 -2.42
CA ASN A 38 6.24 13.73 -3.52
C ASN A 38 4.73 13.71 -3.83
N GLY A 39 3.90 13.45 -2.82
CA GLY A 39 2.45 13.34 -2.99
C GLY A 39 2.03 12.08 -3.75
N VAL A 40 2.89 11.07 -3.82
CA VAL A 40 2.59 9.79 -4.44
C VAL A 40 2.32 8.77 -3.34
N ARG A 41 1.25 7.99 -3.53
CA ARG A 41 0.87 6.91 -2.62
C ARG A 41 0.69 5.63 -3.41
N ILE A 42 1.17 4.53 -2.84
CA ILE A 42 0.82 3.19 -3.30
C ILE A 42 -0.33 2.67 -2.45
N PHE A 43 -1.30 2.04 -3.11
CA PHE A 43 -2.47 1.40 -2.54
C PHE A 43 -2.40 -0.09 -2.89
N LEU A 44 -2.58 -0.92 -1.89
CA LEU A 44 -2.57 -2.37 -2.01
C LEU A 44 -3.90 -2.91 -1.50
N ASP A 45 -4.64 -3.59 -2.37
CA ASP A 45 -5.77 -4.38 -1.95
C ASP A 45 -5.35 -5.83 -1.86
N TYR A 46 -5.67 -6.47 -0.75
CA TYR A 46 -5.37 -7.86 -0.53
C TYR A 46 -6.58 -8.75 -0.78
N GLY A 47 -6.30 -9.95 -1.26
CA GLY A 47 -7.19 -11.09 -1.16
C GLY A 47 -7.17 -11.73 0.21
N ASP A 48 -8.21 -12.51 0.46
CA ASP A 48 -8.33 -13.53 1.50
C ASP A 48 -7.50 -13.24 2.76
N ALA A 49 -8.08 -12.46 3.69
CA ALA A 49 -7.49 -12.15 5.00
C ALA A 49 -6.01 -11.70 4.91
N PHE A 50 -5.71 -10.77 4.00
CA PHE A 50 -4.38 -10.14 3.84
C PHE A 50 -3.24 -11.05 3.35
N LYS A 51 -3.55 -12.17 2.69
CA LYS A 51 -2.53 -13.18 2.31
C LYS A 51 -1.86 -12.97 0.96
N LYS A 52 -2.53 -12.32 0.02
CA LYS A 52 -1.99 -12.08 -1.33
C LYS A 52 -2.47 -10.75 -1.82
N ILE A 53 -1.62 -10.00 -2.52
CA ILE A 53 -2.08 -8.77 -3.16
C ILE A 53 -2.98 -9.14 -4.34
N LYS A 54 -4.16 -8.51 -4.42
CA LYS A 54 -5.08 -8.60 -5.55
C LYS A 54 -4.91 -7.42 -6.51
N LEU A 55 -4.65 -6.23 -5.97
CA LEU A 55 -4.48 -5.00 -6.73
C LEU A 55 -3.32 -4.17 -6.20
N ILE A 56 -2.54 -3.61 -7.12
CA ILE A 56 -1.54 -2.59 -6.83
C ILE A 56 -1.94 -1.35 -7.63
N GLN A 57 -2.22 -0.25 -6.94
CA GLN A 57 -2.52 1.03 -7.55
C GLN A 57 -1.55 2.10 -7.05
N ILE A 58 -1.13 2.99 -7.94
CA ILE A 58 -0.31 4.15 -7.61
C ILE A 58 -1.13 5.39 -7.94
N GLY A 59 -1.28 6.28 -6.97
CA GLY A 59 -2.09 7.48 -7.10
C GLY A 59 -1.34 8.74 -6.65
N LEU A 60 -1.75 9.87 -7.23
CA LEU A 60 -1.37 11.19 -6.74
C LEU A 60 -2.34 11.61 -5.64
N VAL A 61 -1.80 12.11 -4.54
CA VAL A 61 -2.55 12.65 -3.41
C VAL A 61 -2.53 14.17 -3.52
N PRO A 62 -3.69 14.86 -3.43
CA PRO A 62 -3.73 16.31 -3.47
C PRO A 62 -2.82 16.95 -2.41
N ALA A 63 -2.05 17.98 -2.80
CA ALA A 63 -1.08 18.64 -1.92
C ALA A 63 -1.69 19.21 -0.62
N ARG A 64 -3.01 19.50 -0.61
CA ARG A 64 -3.74 19.93 0.60
C ARG A 64 -3.71 18.90 1.72
N ASP A 65 -3.61 17.61 1.39
CA ASP A 65 -3.59 16.49 2.33
C ASP A 65 -2.13 16.07 2.65
N MET A 66 -1.13 16.78 2.11
CA MET A 66 0.31 16.57 2.36
C MET A 66 0.87 17.49 3.47
N VAL A 67 0.03 18.36 4.05
CA VAL A 67 0.41 19.24 5.16
C VAL A 67 0.09 18.51 6.48
N LYS A 68 1.14 18.22 7.27
CA LYS A 68 1.03 17.78 8.66
C LYS A 68 0.66 18.93 9.58
#